data_AF-A0A191V0V4-F1
#
_entry.id   AF-A0A191V0V4-F1
#
_cell.length_a   1.000
_cell.length_b   1.000
_cell.length_c   1.000
_cell.angle_alpha   90.00
_cell.angle_beta   90.00
_cell.angle_gamma   90.00
#
_symmetry.space_group_name_H-M   'P 1'
#
loop_
_entity.id
_entity.type
_entity.pdbx_description
1 polymer ?
#
loop_
_entity_poly.entity_id
_entity_poly.type
_entity_poly.pdbx_seq_one_letter_code
_entity_poly.pdbx_strand_id
1 'polypeptide(L)'
;MRRDAVTCGGCVVSAVGAVGAVWLWGASDRTQRHLGNKFENNGQDLGAALVELPLVVVAGMVLPGLLWGLGAWLLTRRGRSQAHG
;
A
#
# COMPACT_ATOMS: atom_id res chain seq x y z
N MET A 1 10.83 6.46 -25.56
CA MET A 1 10.56 5.01 -25.45
C MET A 1 10.93 4.43 -24.08
N ARG A 2 12.21 4.36 -23.66
CA ARG A 2 12.58 3.73 -22.37
C ARG A 2 12.11 4.49 -21.12
N ARG A 3 11.95 5.82 -21.21
CA ARG A 3 11.38 6.65 -20.12
C ARG A 3 9.87 6.40 -19.95
N ASP A 4 9.15 6.22 -21.05
CA ASP A 4 7.69 5.99 -21.08
C ASP A 4 7.33 4.63 -20.47
N ALA A 5 8.15 3.60 -20.71
CA ALA A 5 7.96 2.28 -20.09
C ALA A 5 8.21 2.30 -18.56
N VAL A 6 9.18 3.08 -18.10
CA VAL A 6 9.50 3.22 -16.66
C VAL A 6 8.43 4.01 -15.93
N THR A 7 7.87 5.06 -16.53
CA THR A 7 6.76 5.82 -15.95
C THR A 7 5.47 5.00 -15.95
N CYS A 8 5.13 4.30 -17.03
CA CYS A 8 3.97 3.40 -17.07
C CYS A 8 4.10 2.24 -16.06
N GLY A 9 5.29 1.64 -15.94
CA GLY A 9 5.54 0.59 -14.96
C GLY A 9 5.34 1.06 -13.52
N GLY A 10 5.83 2.26 -13.18
CA GLY A 10 5.61 2.87 -11.87
C GLY A 10 4.12 3.10 -11.57
N CYS A 11 3.38 3.66 -12.52
CA CYS A 11 1.93 3.88 -12.37
C CYS A 11 1.17 2.57 -12.14
N VAL A 12 1.49 1.51 -12.89
CA VAL A 12 0.85 0.20 -12.72
C VAL A 12 1.14 -0.38 -11.33
N VAL A 13 2.38 -0.31 -10.86
CA VAL A 13 2.75 -0.80 -9.53
C VAL A 13 2.02 -0.03 -8.42
N SER A 14 1.93 1.30 -8.53
CA SER A 14 1.17 2.11 -7.56
C SER A 14 -0.33 1.82 -7.61
N ALA A 15 -0.91 1.60 -8.79
CA ALA A 15 -2.32 1.24 -8.92
C ALA A 15 -2.61 -0.14 -8.30
N VAL A 16 -1.77 -1.14 -8.57
CA VAL A 16 -1.89 -2.47 -7.96
C VAL A 16 -1.75 -2.39 -6.44
N GLY A 17 -0.79 -1.60 -5.94
CA GLY A 17 -0.61 -1.38 -4.50
C GLY A 17 -1.85 -0.73 -3.85
N ALA A 18 -2.44 0.27 -4.50
CA ALA A 18 -3.68 0.89 -4.04
C ALA A 18 -4.85 -0.10 -3.98
N VAL A 19 -5.07 -0.87 -5.05
CA VAL A 19 -6.14 -1.88 -5.11
C VAL A 19 -5.95 -2.94 -4.03
N GLY A 20 -4.73 -3.45 -3.88
CA GLY A 20 -4.39 -4.44 -2.84
C GLY A 20 -4.61 -3.90 -1.43
N ALA A 21 -4.22 -2.66 -1.17
CA ALA A 21 -4.42 -2.01 0.14
C ALA A 21 -5.91 -1.84 0.47
N VAL A 22 -6.72 -1.39 -0.50
CA VAL A 22 -8.18 -1.27 -0.33
C VAL A 22 -8.82 -2.63 -0.08
N TRP A 23 -8.40 -3.67 -0.81
CA TRP A 23 -8.91 -5.03 -0.62
C TRP A 23 -8.59 -5.56 0.79
N LEU A 24 -7.34 -5.43 1.24
CA LEU A 24 -6.90 -5.83 2.58
C LEU A 24 -7.64 -5.05 3.68
N TRP A 25 -7.78 -3.73 3.52
CA TRP A 25 -8.53 -2.89 4.45
C TRP A 25 -9.99 -3.33 4.55
N GLY A 26 -10.65 -3.50 3.41
CA GLY A 26 -12.05 -3.91 3.35
C GLY A 26 -12.27 -5.31 3.93
N ALA A 27 -11.36 -6.25 3.70
CA ALA A 27 -11.42 -7.60 4.25
C ALA A 27 -11.07 -7.69 5.74
N SER A 28 -10.54 -6.62 6.34
CA SER A 28 -10.13 -6.64 7.73
C SER A 28 -11.33 -6.75 8.69
N ASP A 29 -11.19 -7.53 9.76
CA ASP A 29 -12.23 -7.69 10.78
C ASP A 29 -12.64 -6.34 11.41
N ARG A 30 -11.70 -5.39 11.54
CA ARG A 30 -11.98 -4.03 12.02
C ARG A 30 -12.97 -3.33 11.10
N THR A 31 -12.65 -3.26 9.81
CA THR A 31 -13.46 -2.56 8.82
C THR A 31 -14.81 -3.25 8.62
N GLN A 32 -14.83 -4.58 8.57
CA GLN A 32 -16.09 -5.35 8.45
C GLN A 32 -17.05 -5.08 9.63
N ARG A 33 -16.53 -4.83 10.85
CA ARG A 33 -17.36 -4.43 11.99
C ARG A 33 -17.93 -3.02 11.82
N HIS A 34 -17.11 -2.05 11.40
CA HIS A 34 -17.55 -0.66 11.20
C HIS A 34 -18.56 -0.53 10.04
N LEU A 35 -18.45 -1.37 9.01
CA LEU A 35 -19.38 -1.34 7.88
C LEU A 35 -20.70 -2.08 8.13
N GLY A 36 -20.92 -2.63 9.33
CA GLY A 36 -22.17 -3.30 9.71
C GLY A 36 -22.32 -4.74 9.19
N ASN A 37 -21.30 -5.31 8.55
CA ASN A 37 -21.34 -6.68 7.99
C ASN A 37 -21.40 -7.80 9.05
N LYS A 38 -21.28 -7.49 10.34
CA LYS A 38 -21.30 -8.49 11.44
C LYS A 38 -22.35 -8.24 12.54
N PHE A 39 -23.12 -7.15 12.50
CA PHE A 39 -24.17 -6.84 13.48
C PHE A 39 -25.33 -6.14 12.79
N GLU A 40 -26.47 -6.83 12.60
CA GLU A 40 -27.82 -6.36 12.20
C GLU A 40 -27.99 -4.94 11.61
N ASN A 41 -27.05 -4.48 10.78
CA ASN A 41 -26.92 -3.12 10.28
C ASN A 41 -27.04 -1.95 11.30
N ASN A 42 -26.96 -2.20 12.61
CA ASN A 42 -27.30 -1.22 13.66
C ASN A 42 -26.10 -0.36 14.14
N GLY A 43 -24.94 -0.46 13.49
CA GLY A 43 -23.70 0.22 13.90
C GLY A 43 -22.80 0.64 12.73
N GLN A 44 -23.38 0.95 11.57
CA GLN A 44 -22.62 1.40 10.41
C GLN A 44 -21.94 2.75 10.69
N ASP A 45 -20.63 2.71 10.90
CA ASP A 45 -19.78 3.89 10.99
C ASP A 45 -19.10 4.12 9.63
N LEU A 46 -19.78 4.88 8.78
CA LEU A 46 -19.25 5.32 7.49
C LEU A 46 -18.11 6.35 7.65
N GLY A 47 -17.92 6.92 8.84
CA GLY A 47 -16.80 7.80 9.16
C GLY A 47 -15.46 7.09 9.00
N ALA A 48 -15.39 5.81 9.36
CA ALA A 48 -14.22 4.97 9.12
C ALA A 48 -13.90 4.88 7.61
N ALA A 49 -14.90 4.69 6.75
CA ALA A 49 -14.68 4.67 5.30
C ALA A 49 -14.20 6.04 4.79
N LEU A 50 -14.84 7.13 5.22
CA LEU A 50 -14.50 8.50 4.82
C LEU A 50 -13.08 8.92 5.20
N VAL A 51 -12.60 8.52 6.38
CA VAL A 51 -11.28 8.93 6.89
C VAL A 51 -10.19 7.92 6.52
N GLU A 52 -10.47 6.62 6.59
CA GLU A 52 -9.46 5.58 6.39
C GLU A 52 -9.19 5.32 4.89
N LEU A 53 -10.20 5.35 4.00
CA LEU A 53 -10.00 5.04 2.58
C LEU A 53 -8.95 5.92 1.87
N PRO A 54 -8.98 7.27 2.00
CA PRO A 54 -7.97 8.10 1.36
C PRO A 54 -6.54 7.76 1.81
N LEU A 55 -6.37 7.49 3.11
CA LEU A 55 -5.08 7.13 3.69
C LEU A 55 -4.62 5.75 3.21
N VAL A 56 -5.52 4.77 3.16
CA VAL A 56 -5.25 3.42 2.66
C VAL A 56 -4.82 3.45 1.19
N VAL A 57 -5.50 4.25 0.36
CA VAL A 57 -5.16 4.42 -1.06
C VAL A 57 -3.76 5.01 -1.21
N VAL A 58 -3.46 6.12 -0.51
CA VAL A 58 -2.14 6.76 -0.58
C VAL A 58 -1.04 5.81 -0.07
N ALA A 59 -1.28 5.10 1.04
CA ALA A 59 -0.35 4.12 1.56
C ALA A 59 -0.08 3.01 0.54
N GLY A 60 -1.13 2.46 -0.08
CA GLY A 60 -1.01 1.44 -1.12
C GLY A 60 -0.23 1.92 -2.34
N MET A 61 -0.39 3.19 -2.75
CA MET A 61 0.35 3.75 -3.88
C MET A 61 1.86 3.89 -3.62
N VAL A 62 2.24 4.23 -2.38
CA VAL A 62 3.61 4.64 -2.01
C VAL A 62 4.45 3.48 -1.48
N LEU A 63 3.86 2.56 -0.73
CA LEU A 63 4.57 1.44 -0.08
C LEU A 63 5.44 0.60 -1.04
N PRO A 64 4.98 0.19 -2.24
CA PRO A 64 5.81 -0.60 -3.15
C PRO A 64 7.13 0.08 -3.50
N GLY A 65 7.10 1.40 -3.76
CA GLY A 65 8.28 2.20 -4.06
C GLY A 65 9.23 2.32 -2.86
N LEU A 66 8.68 2.53 -1.66
CA LEU A 66 9.47 2.58 -0.42
C LEU A 66 10.15 1.23 -0.11
N LEU A 67 9.44 0.12 -0.27
CA LEU A 67 9.98 -1.22 -0.05
C LEU A 67 11.10 -1.54 -1.04
N TRP A 68 10.91 -1.19 -2.31
CA TRP A 68 11.94 -1.36 -3.33
C TRP A 68 13.17 -0.49 -3.03
N GLY A 69 12.96 0.79 -2.71
CA GLY A 69 14.03 1.71 -2.36
C GLY A 69 14.82 1.26 -1.13
N LEU A 70 14.13 0.79 -0.10
CA LEU A 70 14.75 0.23 1.11
C LEU A 70 15.57 -1.03 0.79
N GLY A 71 15.03 -1.95 -0.03
CA GLY A 71 15.74 -3.14 -0.47
C GLY A 71 17.02 -2.80 -1.24
N ALA A 72 16.93 -1.90 -2.21
CA ALA A 72 18.08 -1.41 -2.97
C ALA A 72 19.13 -0.74 -2.05
N TRP A 73 18.69 0.06 -1.09
CA TRP A 73 19.55 0.69 -0.10
C TRP A 73 20.26 -0.32 0.80
N LEU A 74 19.55 -1.34 1.28
CA LEU A 74 20.15 -2.41 2.10
C LEU A 74 21.19 -3.22 1.32
N LEU A 75 20.91 -3.53 0.05
CA LEU A 75 21.83 -4.27 -0.83
C LEU A 75 23.10 -3.46 -1.12
N THR A 76 22.96 -2.16 -1.41
CA THR A 76 24.11 -1.27 -1.64
C THR A 76 24.95 -1.05 -0.38
N ARG A 77 24.32 -0.94 0.80
CA ARG A 77 25.05 -0.90 2.08
C ARG A 77 25.88 -2.16 2.30
N ARG A 78 25.32 -3.35 2.07
CA ARG A 78 26.04 -4.62 2.23
C ARG A 78 27.25 -4.73 1.30
N GLY A 79 27.13 -4.28 0.06
CA GLY A 79 28.25 -4.26 -0.89
C GLY A 79 29.41 -3.36 -0.44
N ARG A 80 29.12 -2.22 0.19
CA ARG A 80 30.16 -1.32 0.73
C ARG A 80 30.89 -1.90 1.94
N SER A 81 30.21 -2.66 2.79
CA SER A 81 30.84 -3.31 3.95
C SER A 81 31.80 -4.44 3.54
N GLN A 82 31.55 -5.12 2.42
CA GLN A 82 32.43 -6.19 1.91
C GLN A 82 33.67 -5.66 1.18
N ALA A 83 33.68 -4.39 0.75
CA ALA A 83 34.80 -3.78 0.03
C ALA A 83 35.85 -3.11 0.95
N HIS A 84 35.69 -3.17 2.27
CA HIS A 84 36.59 -2.57 3.27
C HIS A 84 37.02 -3.58 4.35
N GLY A 85 36.79 -4.89 4.13
CA GLY A 85 37.22 -5.99 5.00
C GLY A 85 38.38 -6.76 4.41
#